data_AF-A0A2V7XPM2-F1
#
_entry.id   AF-A0A2V7XPM2-F1
#
_cell.length_a   1.000
_cell.length_b   1.000
_cell.length_c   1.000
_cell.angle_alpha   90.00
_cell.angle_beta   90.00
_cell.angle_gamma   90.00
#
_symmetry.space_group_name_H-M   'P 1'
#
loop_
_entity.id
_entity.type
_entity.pdbx_description
1 polymer ?
#
loop_
_entity_poly.entity_id
_entity_poly.type
_entity_poly.pdbx_seq_one_letter_code
_entity_poly.pdbx_strand_id
1 'polypeptide(L)'
;MKKTIEYCRAHNIAFRLFITPISSPLAERLRPYGYFQRKAEVAADVRSLLKPGETLDHFSDIAAFDGDPKGFYDGAHIDEANALRLTTRLLSSPH
;
A
#
# COMPACT_ATOMS: atom_id res chain seq x y z
N MET A 1 -7.09 10.90 -2.99
CA MET A 1 -7.44 9.98 -1.89
C MET A 1 -8.58 10.50 -1.01
N LYS A 2 -8.46 11.62 -0.28
CA LYS A 2 -9.55 12.15 0.59
C LYS A 2 -10.92 12.21 -0.10
N LYS A 3 -11.00 12.84 -1.28
CA LYS A 3 -12.24 12.91 -2.09
C LYS A 3 -12.81 11.53 -2.45
N THR A 4 -11.97 10.55 -2.73
CA THR A 4 -12.39 9.17 -3.06
C THR A 4 -12.98 8.47 -1.85
N ILE A 5 -12.35 8.60 -0.68
CA ILE A 5 -12.87 8.06 0.59
C ILE A 5 -14.21 8.71 0.94
N GLU A 6 -14.30 10.03 0.82
CA GLU A 6 -15.55 10.77 1.05
C GLU A 6 -16.67 10.32 0.11
N TYR A 7 -16.34 10.11 -1.17
CA TYR A 7 -17.26 9.54 -2.14
C TYR A 7 -17.74 8.14 -1.73
N CYS A 8 -16.83 7.21 -1.40
CA CYS A 8 -17.21 5.87 -0.98
C CYS A 8 -18.16 5.90 0.22
N ARG A 9 -17.87 6.73 1.23
CA ARG A 9 -18.73 6.92 2.40
C ARG A 9 -20.10 7.48 2.04
N ALA A 10 -20.16 8.52 1.21
CA ALA A 10 -21.42 9.16 0.80
C ALA A 10 -22.34 8.20 0.03
N HIS A 11 -21.77 7.20 -0.64
CA HIS A 11 -22.49 6.22 -1.44
C HIS A 11 -22.61 4.84 -0.78
N ASN A 12 -22.29 4.70 0.52
CA ASN A 12 -22.30 3.42 1.25
C ASN A 12 -21.46 2.31 0.57
N ILE A 13 -20.37 2.69 -0.10
CA ILE A 13 -19.43 1.75 -0.73
C ILE A 13 -18.40 1.34 0.32
N ALA A 14 -18.38 0.05 0.65
CA ALA A 14 -17.29 -0.53 1.44
C ALA A 14 -15.98 -0.43 0.66
N PHE A 15 -14.92 0.01 1.33
CA PHE A 15 -13.60 0.15 0.72
C PHE A 15 -12.52 -0.36 1.66
N ARG A 16 -11.36 -0.65 1.08
CA ARG A 16 -10.15 -1.04 1.80
C ARG A 16 -8.97 -0.29 1.22
N LEU A 17 -8.16 0.31 2.09
CA LEU A 17 -6.96 1.02 1.67
C LEU A 17 -5.75 0.14 1.92
N PHE A 18 -4.84 0.11 0.95
CA PHE A 18 -3.55 -0.54 1.11
C PHE A 18 -2.47 0.25 0.37
N ILE A 19 -1.22 0.12 0.84
CA ILE A 19 -0.05 0.75 0.23
C ILE A 19 0.83 -0.35 -0.35
N THR A 20 1.18 -0.26 -1.64
CA THR A 20 2.10 -1.19 -2.30
C THR A 20 3.56 -0.79 -2.11
N PRO A 21 4.52 -1.74 -2.22
CA PRO A 21 5.93 -1.42 -2.17
C PRO A 21 6.41 -0.89 -3.53
N ILE A 22 7.59 -0.28 -3.54
CA ILE A 22 8.43 -0.17 -4.73
C ILE A 22 9.68 -1.05 -4.51
N SER A 23 10.38 -1.41 -5.57
CA SER A 23 11.56 -2.26 -5.50
C SER A 23 12.68 -1.59 -4.70
N SER A 24 13.46 -2.39 -3.96
CA SER A 24 14.59 -1.87 -3.16
C SER A 24 15.58 -1.06 -4.00
N PRO A 25 15.98 -1.48 -5.22
CA PRO A 25 16.87 -0.68 -6.06
C PRO A 25 16.30 0.71 -6.39
N LEU A 26 14.99 0.82 -6.63
CA LEU A 26 14.35 2.11 -6.90
C LEU A 26 14.26 2.95 -5.63
N ALA A 27 13.83 2.37 -4.50
CA ALA A 27 13.77 3.05 -3.21
C ALA A 27 15.12 3.63 -2.80
N GLU A 28 16.21 2.87 -3.00
CA GLU A 28 17.56 3.33 -2.71
C GLU A 28 18.01 4.48 -3.61
N ARG A 29 17.68 4.44 -4.91
CA ARG A 29 17.94 5.56 -5.82
C ARG A 29 17.15 6.81 -5.46
N LEU A 30 15.96 6.65 -4.87
CA LEU A 30 15.12 7.76 -4.42
C LEU A 30 15.46 8.28 -3.01
N ARG A 31 16.35 7.61 -2.28
CA ARG A 31 16.79 8.01 -0.93
C ARG A 31 17.22 9.48 -0.83
N PRO A 32 18.04 10.04 -1.75
CA PRO A 32 18.48 11.44 -1.66
C PRO A 32 17.34 12.45 -1.82
N TYR A 33 16.21 12.03 -2.40
CA TYR A 33 15.01 12.85 -2.59
C TYR A 33 14.02 12.70 -1.43
N GLY A 34 14.46 12.11 -0.30
CA GLY A 34 13.64 11.98 0.91
C GLY A 34 12.58 10.88 0.84
N TYR A 35 12.74 9.88 -0.05
CA TYR A 35 11.72 8.84 -0.27
C TYR A 35 11.22 8.17 1.02
N PHE A 36 12.12 7.74 1.91
CA PHE A 36 11.74 7.03 3.13
C PHE A 36 10.96 7.92 4.11
N GLN A 37 11.35 9.20 4.22
CA GLN A 37 10.59 10.17 5.01
C GLN A 37 9.19 10.35 4.38
N ARG A 38 9.13 10.57 3.07
CA ARG A 38 7.87 10.80 2.36
C ARG A 38 6.93 9.59 2.45
N LYS A 39 7.48 8.39 2.38
CA LYS A 39 6.76 7.12 2.57
C LYS A 39 6.10 7.06 3.96
N ALA A 40 6.83 7.44 5.01
CA ALA A 40 6.30 7.47 6.37
C ALA A 40 5.21 8.55 6.56
N GLU A 41 5.42 9.74 6.01
CA GLU A 41 4.44 10.84 6.01
C GLU A 41 3.15 10.42 5.32
N VAL A 42 3.22 9.84 4.12
CA VAL A 42 2.04 9.38 3.39
C VAL A 42 1.25 8.35 4.20
N ALA A 43 1.92 7.39 4.84
CA ALA A 43 1.25 6.40 5.68
C ALA A 43 0.53 7.05 6.89
N ALA A 44 1.15 8.05 7.52
CA ALA A 44 0.54 8.81 8.61
C ALA A 44 -0.67 9.62 8.11
N ASP A 45 -0.53 10.31 6.99
CA ASP A 45 -1.61 11.09 6.36
C ASP A 45 -2.80 10.21 6.02
N VAL A 46 -2.57 9.03 5.43
CA VAL A 46 -3.64 8.06 5.11
C VAL A 46 -4.35 7.58 6.38
N ARG A 47 -3.61 7.22 7.43
CA ARG A 47 -4.20 6.79 8.70
C ARG A 47 -5.07 7.86 9.33
N SER A 48 -4.68 9.13 9.23
CA SER A 48 -5.47 10.25 9.77
C SER A 48 -6.83 10.43 9.10
N LEU A 49 -7.01 9.88 7.89
CA LEU A 49 -8.28 9.93 7.15
C LEU A 49 -9.26 8.82 7.53
N LEU A 50 -8.81 7.77 8.23
CA LEU A 50 -9.62 6.61 8.57
C LEU A 50 -10.56 6.89 9.75
N LYS A 51 -11.75 6.28 9.72
CA LYS A 51 -12.73 6.26 10.82
C LYS A 51 -12.66 4.92 11.58
N PRO A 52 -13.24 4.83 12.80
CA PRO A 52 -13.36 3.56 13.50
C PRO A 52 -13.98 2.48 12.60
N GLY A 53 -13.34 1.31 12.52
CA GLY A 53 -13.75 0.19 11.67
C GLY A 53 -13.18 0.21 10.25
N GLU A 54 -12.52 1.29 9.81
CA GLU A 54 -11.79 1.32 8.54
C GLU A 54 -10.30 1.01 8.78
N THR A 55 -9.67 0.29 7.84
CA THR A 55 -8.30 -0.18 7.97
C THR A 55 -7.40 0.28 6.83
N LEU A 56 -6.10 0.39 7.15
CA LEU A 56 -5.02 0.56 6.18
C LEU A 56 -4.09 -0.64 6.25
N ASP A 57 -4.07 -1.46 5.20
CA ASP A 57 -3.11 -2.55 5.08
C ASP A 57 -1.78 -2.05 4.52
N HIS A 58 -0.76 -2.08 5.36
CA HIS A 58 0.51 -1.44 5.06
C HIS A 58 1.49 -2.41 4.40
N PHE A 59 1.30 -2.70 3.11
CA PHE A 59 2.17 -3.59 2.31
C PHE A 59 3.34 -2.87 1.64
N SER A 60 3.77 -1.74 2.19
CA SER A 60 4.88 -0.96 1.60
C SER A 60 6.26 -1.64 1.74
N ASP A 61 6.31 -2.80 2.41
CA ASP A 61 7.44 -3.70 2.50
C ASP A 61 7.03 -5.03 1.84
N ILE A 62 7.87 -5.56 0.97
CA ILE A 62 7.62 -6.79 0.23
C ILE A 62 7.44 -7.99 1.17
N ALA A 63 8.12 -7.99 2.33
CA ALA A 63 8.01 -9.05 3.31
C ALA A 63 6.62 -9.13 3.97
N ALA A 64 5.83 -8.04 3.96
CA ALA A 64 4.52 -7.98 4.62
C ALA A 64 3.47 -8.91 3.99
N PHE A 65 3.72 -9.41 2.77
CA PHE A 65 2.87 -10.35 2.05
C PHE A 65 3.67 -11.52 1.48
N ASP A 66 4.85 -11.83 2.05
CA ASP A 66 5.76 -12.89 1.56
C ASP A 66 6.14 -12.72 0.08
N GLY A 67 6.32 -11.49 -0.39
CA GLY A 67 6.63 -11.22 -1.80
C GLY A 67 8.11 -11.48 -2.17
N ASP A 68 8.35 -11.75 -3.45
CA ASP A 68 9.69 -11.86 -4.02
C ASP A 68 10.25 -10.44 -4.29
N PRO A 69 11.41 -10.06 -3.71
CA PRO A 69 12.07 -8.78 -3.99
C PRO A 69 12.37 -8.50 -5.47
N LYS A 70 12.39 -9.52 -6.33
CA LYS A 70 12.60 -9.41 -7.77
C LYS A 70 11.31 -9.28 -8.59
N GLY A 71 10.14 -9.53 -7.99
CA GLY A 71 8.86 -9.57 -8.71
C GLY A 71 8.26 -8.18 -8.98
N PHE A 72 8.92 -7.42 -9.87
CA PHE A 72 8.48 -6.10 -10.33
C PHE A 72 8.66 -5.98 -11.85
N TYR A 73 7.75 -5.28 -12.53
CA TYR A 73 7.88 -4.97 -13.96
C TYR A 73 8.86 -3.82 -14.23
N ASP A 74 8.75 -2.73 -13.47
CA ASP A 74 9.48 -1.47 -13.72
C ASP A 74 9.98 -0.80 -12.42
N GLY A 75 9.99 -1.54 -11.32
CA GLY A 75 10.40 -1.08 -10.00
C GLY A 75 9.31 -0.38 -9.19
N ALA A 76 8.21 0.07 -9.79
CA ALA A 76 7.05 0.61 -9.05
C ALA A 76 5.86 -0.35 -9.07
N HIS A 77 5.69 -1.10 -10.16
CA HIS A 77 4.62 -2.07 -10.32
C HIS A 77 5.12 -3.48 -10.00
N ILE A 78 4.48 -4.14 -9.02
CA ILE A 78 4.70 -5.55 -8.73
C ILE A 78 4.22 -6.42 -9.90
N ASP A 79 4.85 -7.58 -10.09
CA ASP A 79 4.42 -8.55 -11.09
C ASP A 79 3.17 -9.34 -10.67
N GLU A 80 2.69 -10.20 -11.57
CA GLU A 80 1.51 -11.04 -11.32
C GLU A 80 1.68 -11.97 -10.11
N ALA A 81 2.87 -12.55 -9.91
CA ALA A 81 3.12 -13.46 -8.79
C ALA A 81 3.06 -12.74 -7.44
N ASN A 82 3.65 -11.55 -7.35
CA ASN A 82 3.56 -10.71 -6.16
C ASN A 82 2.16 -10.12 -5.97
N ALA A 83 1.46 -9.77 -7.05
CA ALA A 83 0.07 -9.32 -6.97
C ALA A 83 -0.85 -10.41 -6.40
N LEU A 84 -0.64 -11.69 -6.77
CA LEU A 84 -1.38 -12.81 -6.21
C LEU A 84 -1.11 -12.99 -4.71
N ARG A 85 0.15 -12.88 -4.28
CA ARG A 85 0.53 -12.98 -2.86
C ARG A 85 -0.08 -11.85 -2.03
N LEU A 86 0.02 -10.61 -2.51
CA LEU A 86 -0.56 -9.44 -1.87
C LEU A 86 -2.08 -9.55 -1.74
N THR A 87 -2.77 -9.91 -2.83
CA THR A 87 -4.24 -10.03 -2.83
C THR A 87 -4.71 -11.17 -1.93
N THR A 88 -4.01 -12.31 -1.91
CA THR A 88 -4.29 -13.40 -0.97
C THR A 88 -4.17 -12.91 0.47
N ARG A 89 -3.06 -12.22 0.81
CA ARG A 89 -2.84 -11.70 2.17
C ARG A 89 -3.89 -10.66 2.58
N LEU A 90 -4.25 -9.77 1.66
CA LEU A 90 -5.30 -8.78 1.85
C LEU A 90 -6.61 -9.49 2.21
N LEU A 91 -7.08 -10.40 1.35
CA LEU A 91 -8.38 -11.07 1.50
C LEU A 91 -8.46 -12.03 2.70
N SER A 92 -7.33 -12.55 3.19
CA SER A 92 -7.31 -13.43 4.39
C SER A 92 -7.25 -12.69 5.73
N SER A 93 -7.06 -11.37 5.75
CA SER A 93 -6.98 -10.63 7.02
C SER A 93 -8.38 -10.28 7.55
N PRO A 94 -8.71 -10.59 8.82
CA PRO A 94 -10.03 -10.32 9.39
C PRO A 94 -10.32 -8.81 9.53
N HIS A 95 -11.60 -8.47 9.45
CA HIS A 95 -12.16 -7.11 9.60
C HIS A 95 -12.35 -6.73 11.07
#